data_AF-A0A841YV23-F1
#
_entry.id   AF-A0A841YV23-F1
#
_cell.length_a   1.000
_cell.length_b   1.000
_cell.length_c   1.000
_cell.angle_alpha   90.00
_cell.angle_beta   90.00
_cell.angle_gamma   90.00
#
_symmetry.space_group_name_H-M   'P 1'
#
loop_
_entity.id
_entity.type
_entity.pdbx_description
1 polymer ?
#
loop_
_entity_poly.entity_id
_entity_poly.type
_entity_poly.pdbx_seq_one_letter_code
_entity_poly.pdbx_strand_id
1 'polypeptide(L)'
;MEAYPEFSGIIRGKINTESILIHFDDVLGLTASVKEGTMASSLIMSKLRAYKEQNKVATALREIGRMEKTLFMLDYISSERFR
;
A
#
# COMPACT_ATOMS: atom_id res chain seq x y z
N MET A 1 -12.33 -4.31 15.85
CA MET A 1 -12.98 -5.41 15.10
C MET A 1 -14.21 -5.91 15.84
N GLU A 2 -14.21 -5.86 17.18
CA GLU A 2 -15.41 -5.99 18.03
C GLU A 2 -16.59 -5.08 17.65
N ALA A 3 -16.35 -3.90 17.07
CA ALA A 3 -17.41 -2.96 16.71
C ALA A 3 -18.22 -3.34 15.45
N TYR A 4 -17.74 -4.28 14.61
CA TYR A 4 -18.34 -4.60 13.31
C TYR A 4 -18.21 -6.11 12.97
N PRO A 5 -18.89 -6.98 13.73
CA PRO A 5 -18.76 -8.44 13.59
C PRO A 5 -19.16 -8.97 12.20
N GLU A 6 -20.15 -8.36 11.55
CA GLU A 6 -20.64 -8.69 10.21
C GLU A 6 -19.58 -8.48 9.11
N PHE A 7 -18.63 -7.58 9.33
CA PHE A 7 -17.53 -7.28 8.40
C PHE A 7 -16.23 -8.01 8.76
N SER A 8 -16.24 -8.89 9.77
CA SER A 8 -15.05 -9.62 10.23
C SER A 8 -14.39 -10.47 9.14
N GLY A 9 -15.16 -11.00 8.19
CA GLY A 9 -14.64 -11.74 7.03
C GLY A 9 -13.96 -10.89 5.95
N ILE A 10 -14.19 -9.56 5.96
CA ILE A 10 -13.70 -8.63 4.94
C ILE A 10 -12.60 -7.72 5.51
N ILE A 11 -12.70 -7.31 6.78
CA ILE A 11 -11.72 -6.45 7.45
C ILE A 11 -10.46 -7.26 7.77
N ARG A 12 -9.35 -6.97 7.07
CA ARG A 12 -8.08 -7.67 7.26
C ARG A 12 -7.13 -6.97 8.25
N GLY A 13 -7.66 -6.50 9.37
CA GLY A 13 -6.89 -5.78 10.39
C GLY A 13 -6.65 -4.30 10.08
N LYS A 14 -5.91 -3.62 10.95
CA LYS A 14 -5.60 -2.18 10.83
C LYS A 14 -4.39 -1.94 9.93
N ILE A 15 -4.35 -0.78 9.30
CA ILE A 15 -3.18 -0.28 8.59
C ILE A 15 -2.11 0.12 9.61
N ASN A 16 -0.88 -0.29 9.37
CA ASN A 16 0.27 0.15 10.15
C ASN A 16 0.81 1.48 9.59
N THR A 17 0.25 2.59 10.07
CA THR A 17 0.66 3.94 9.66
C THR A 17 2.06 4.31 10.12
N GLU A 18 2.54 3.76 11.23
CA GLU A 18 3.90 3.98 11.72
C GLU A 18 4.94 3.48 10.72
N SER A 19 4.75 2.28 10.16
CA SER A 19 5.63 1.75 9.12
C SER A 19 5.66 2.63 7.86
N ILE A 20 4.56 3.31 7.54
CA ILE A 20 4.49 4.24 6.41
C ILE A 20 5.34 5.47 6.72
N LEU A 21 5.13 6.08 7.89
CA LEU A 21 5.81 7.31 8.30
C LEU A 21 7.33 7.13 8.39
N ILE A 22 7.80 6.03 8.96
CA ILE A 22 9.24 5.75 9.11
C ILE A 22 9.95 5.65 7.75
N HIS A 23 9.26 5.19 6.71
CA HIS A 23 9.84 4.94 5.38
C HIS A 23 9.26 5.84 4.29
N PHE A 24 8.62 6.94 4.67
CA PHE A 24 7.88 7.79 3.74
C PHE A 24 8.80 8.37 2.66
N ASP A 25 9.99 8.85 3.05
CA ASP A 25 10.95 9.44 2.11
C ASP A 25 11.52 8.41 1.12
N ASP A 26 11.76 7.18 1.57
CA ASP A 26 12.22 6.09 0.70
C ASP A 26 11.17 5.75 -0.36
N VAL A 27 9.90 5.70 0.06
CA VAL A 27 8.76 5.48 -0.83
C VAL A 27 8.63 6.64 -1.80
N LEU A 28 8.71 7.88 -1.31
CA LEU A 28 8.61 9.08 -2.14
C LEU A 28 9.72 9.10 -3.19
N GLY A 29 10.97 8.84 -2.80
CA GLY A 29 12.10 8.77 -3.72
C GLY A 29 11.95 7.68 -4.78
N LEU A 30 11.41 6.50 -4.41
CA LEU A 30 11.10 5.45 -5.37
C LEU A 30 10.02 5.90 -6.37
N THR A 31 8.94 6.52 -5.89
CA THR A 31 7.84 7.00 -6.76
C THR A 31 8.29 8.12 -7.69
N ALA A 32 9.15 9.03 -7.23
CA ALA A 32 9.76 10.06 -8.06
C ALA A 32 10.60 9.43 -9.17
N SER A 33 11.42 8.43 -8.84
CA SER A 33 12.25 7.72 -9.81
C SER A 33 11.42 7.01 -10.89
N VAL A 34 10.28 6.42 -10.49
CA VAL A 34 9.31 5.83 -11.43
C VAL A 34 8.70 6.90 -12.32
N LYS A 35 8.23 8.01 -11.74
CA LYS A 35 7.57 9.10 -12.46
C LYS A 35 8.48 9.78 -13.47
N GLU A 36 9.75 9.97 -13.12
CA GLU A 36 10.76 10.60 -13.98
C GLU A 36 11.36 9.61 -14.99
N GLY A 37 11.06 8.31 -14.89
CA GLY A 37 11.63 7.29 -15.76
C GLY A 37 13.13 7.08 -15.57
N THR A 38 13.69 7.52 -14.44
CA THR A 38 15.14 7.51 -14.16
C THR A 38 15.67 6.12 -13.80
N MET A 39 14.77 5.17 -13.50
CA MET A 39 15.11 3.78 -13.23
C MET A 39 14.29 2.82 -14.09
N ALA A 40 14.94 1.79 -14.64
CA ALA A 40 14.25 0.72 -15.34
C ALA A 40 13.32 -0.05 -14.38
N SER A 41 12.14 -0.45 -14.85
CA SER A 41 11.16 -1.20 -14.05
C SER A 41 11.73 -2.49 -13.46
N SER A 42 12.64 -3.16 -14.16
CA SER A 42 13.35 -4.35 -13.68
C SER A 42 14.25 -4.06 -12.48
N LEU A 43 14.90 -2.89 -12.43
CA LEU A 43 15.73 -2.44 -11.32
C LEU A 43 14.88 -2.08 -10.09
N ILE A 44 13.72 -1.46 -10.30
CA ILE A 44 12.74 -1.20 -9.22
C ILE A 44 12.26 -2.52 -8.62
N MET A 45 11.85 -3.47 -9.46
CA MET A 45 11.42 -4.80 -9.01
C MET A 45 12.55 -5.57 -8.33
N SER A 46 13.78 -5.43 -8.84
CA SER A 46 14.97 -5.98 -8.20
C SER A 46 15.19 -5.38 -6.82
N LYS A 47 15.14 -4.05 -6.65
CA LYS A 47 15.24 -3.39 -5.32
C LYS A 47 14.17 -3.85 -4.35
N LEU A 48 12.93 -4.00 -4.81
CA LEU A 48 11.82 -4.48 -3.98
C LEU A 48 12.01 -5.96 -3.58
N ARG A 49 12.56 -6.79 -4.46
CA ARG A 49 12.80 -8.24 -4.24
C ARG A 49 14.11 -8.58 -3.53
N ALA A 50 15.15 -7.76 -3.70
CA ALA A 50 16.53 -8.07 -3.30
C ALA A 50 16.71 -8.21 -1.79
N TYR A 51 15.76 -7.70 -1.01
CA TYR A 51 15.75 -7.87 0.43
C TYR A 51 14.39 -8.48 0.81
N LYS A 52 14.44 -9.67 1.43
CA LYS A 52 13.33 -10.52 1.92
C LYS A 52 12.33 -9.76 2.81
N GLU A 53 11.38 -10.48 3.43
CA GLU A 53 10.26 -10.02 4.31
C GLU A 53 10.48 -8.82 5.27
N GLN A 54 11.72 -8.35 5.45
CA GLN A 54 12.12 -7.13 6.16
C GLN A 54 12.34 -5.90 5.27
N ASN A 55 12.05 -5.92 3.96
CA ASN A 55 12.12 -4.72 3.14
C ASN A 55 11.07 -3.73 3.61
N LYS A 56 11.53 -2.75 4.39
CA LYS A 56 10.66 -1.80 5.07
C LYS A 56 10.01 -0.82 4.09
N VAL A 57 10.65 -0.53 2.96
CA VAL A 57 10.07 0.25 1.85
C VAL A 57 8.95 -0.54 1.16
N ALA A 58 9.20 -1.82 0.85
CA ALA A 58 8.17 -2.69 0.30
C ALA A 58 6.99 -2.89 1.28
N THR A 59 7.26 -2.85 2.57
CA THR A 59 6.24 -2.93 3.62
C THR A 59 5.43 -1.65 3.73
N ALA A 60 6.08 -0.48 3.73
CA ALA A 60 5.39 0.81 3.67
C ALA A 60 4.53 0.94 2.41
N LEU A 61 5.06 0.58 1.23
CA LEU A 61 4.32 0.54 -0.03
C LEU A 61 3.09 -0.38 0.05
N ARG A 62 3.22 -1.54 0.69
CA ARG A 62 2.11 -2.48 0.87
C ARG A 62 1.03 -1.89 1.75
N GLU A 63 1.38 -1.23 2.84
CA GLU A 63 0.42 -0.56 3.73
C GLU A 63 -0.30 0.60 3.01
N ILE A 64 0.43 1.41 2.23
CA ILE A 64 -0.18 2.43 1.36
C ILE A 64 -1.16 1.80 0.36
N GLY A 65 -0.76 0.72 -0.33
CA GLY A 65 -1.63 0.03 -1.28
C GLY A 65 -2.87 -0.58 -0.62
N ARG A 66 -2.78 -1.01 0.64
CA ARG A 66 -3.95 -1.46 1.42
C ARG A 66 -4.90 -0.30 1.73
N MET A 67 -4.38 0.89 2.05
CA MET A 67 -5.20 2.10 2.26
C MET A 67 -5.97 2.47 0.99
N GLU A 68 -5.27 2.59 -0.14
CA GLU A 68 -5.88 2.92 -1.44
C GLU A 68 -6.95 1.88 -1.82
N LYS A 69 -6.66 0.59 -1.62
CA LYS A 69 -7.64 -0.47 -1.88
C LYS A 69 -8.86 -0.36 -0.98
N THR A 70 -8.68 -0.04 0.31
CA THR A 70 -9.81 0.17 1.23
C THR A 70 -10.66 1.35 0.80
N LEU A 71 -10.07 2.50 0.50
CA LEU A 71 -10.79 3.67 0.00
C LEU A 71 -11.54 3.36 -1.29
N PHE A 72 -10.87 2.74 -2.27
CA PHE A 72 -11.48 2.33 -3.51
C PHE A 72 -12.67 1.37 -3.30
N MET A 73 -12.54 0.37 -2.42
CA MET A 73 -13.65 -0.54 -2.13
C MET A 73 -14.82 0.15 -1.43
N LEU A 74 -14.55 1.09 -0.52
CA LEU A 74 -15.59 1.88 0.13
C LEU A 74 -16.33 2.74 -0.89
N ASP A 75 -15.61 3.42 -1.78
CA ASP A 75 -16.18 4.22 -2.86
C ASP A 75 -16.98 3.35 -3.82
N TYR A 76 -16.46 2.18 -4.18
CA TYR A 76 -17.13 1.23 -5.07
C TYR A 76 -18.46 0.76 -4.50
N ILE A 77 -18.51 0.37 -3.22
CA ILE A 77 -19.74 -0.13 -2.58
C ILE A 77 -20.75 0.99 -2.30
N SER A 78 -20.25 2.22 -2.06
CA SER A 78 -21.09 3.38 -1.71
C SER A 78 -21.62 4.14 -2.93
N SER A 79 -21.03 3.93 -4.11
CA SER A 79 -21.40 4.61 -5.35
C SER A 79 -22.45 3.83 -6.14
N GLU A 80 -23.55 4.50 -6.50
CA GLU A 80 -24.53 3.97 -7.48
C GLU A 80 -23.93 3.82 -8.88
N ARG A 81 -22.88 4.58 -9.22
CA ARG A 81 -22.25 4.56 -10.55
C ARG A 81 -21.51 3.25 -10.84
N PHE A 82 -21.14 2.50 -9.80
CA PHE A 82 -20.39 1.25 -9.91
C PHE A 82 -21.18 0.02 -9.42
N ARG A 83 -22.48 0.19 -9.10
CA ARG A 83 -23.41 -0.91 -8.81
C ARG A 83 -23.95 -1.56 -10.08
#